data_AF-A0A951ZBT3-F1
#
_entry.id   AF-A0A951ZBT3-F1
#
_cell.length_a   1.000
_cell.length_b   1.000
_cell.length_c   1.000
_cell.angle_alpha   90.00
_cell.angle_beta   90.00
_cell.angle_gamma   90.00
#
_symmetry.space_group_name_H-M   'P 1'
#
loop_
_entity.id
_entity.type
_entity.pdbx_description
1 polymer ?
#
loop_
_entity_poly.entity_id
_entity_poly.type
_entity_poly.pdbx_seq_one_letter_code
_entity_poly.pdbx_strand_id
1 'polypeptide(L)'
;MRMLLILGLAALLLLALAFQLGRWRAGHDIPAARALQQELEGRVSALAEENHQLRQAAVRLETDALVDREACLQVESQLSGLQDRLLEQQEELAFYRGIVGGAGRGKLRVREFSREALADGSSRIRFTLASIEQLQAPVRGRLQLRIEGRRAGRFASLDADSPELGAKALPRDFDFRYFQAVSAELRLPDDFAPERIVIRLMPVTAGVGASVESFPWQPAPPEQSPPAG
;
A
#
# COMPACT_ATOMS: atom_id res chain seq x y z
N MET A 1 -52.24 27.98 -105.21
CA MET A 1 -52.67 26.95 -104.24
C MET A 1 -51.60 25.88 -103.95
N ARG A 2 -50.97 25.27 -104.98
CA ARG A 2 -49.90 24.25 -104.80
C ARG A 2 -48.69 24.73 -103.98
N MET A 3 -48.23 25.97 -104.19
CA MET A 3 -47.06 26.52 -103.48
C MET A 3 -47.29 26.70 -101.97
N LEU A 4 -48.51 27.06 -101.55
CA LEU A 4 -48.88 27.21 -100.13
C LEU A 4 -48.94 25.86 -99.40
N LEU A 5 -49.40 24.80 -100.10
CA LEU A 5 -49.39 23.44 -99.56
C LEU A 5 -47.97 22.91 -99.37
N ILE A 6 -47.07 23.17 -100.32
CA ILE A 6 -45.65 22.78 -100.23
C ILE A 6 -44.97 23.53 -99.07
N LEU A 7 -45.24 24.83 -98.91
CA LEU A 7 -44.66 25.63 -97.84
C LEU A 7 -45.14 25.17 -96.45
N GLY A 8 -46.45 24.86 -96.33
CA GLY A 8 -47.02 24.32 -95.10
C GLY A 8 -46.46 22.95 -94.74
N LEU A 9 -46.28 22.07 -95.73
CA LEU A 9 -45.69 20.76 -95.52
C LEU A 9 -44.21 20.85 -95.13
N ALA A 10 -43.45 21.77 -95.75
CA ALA A 10 -42.06 22.04 -95.38
C ALA A 10 -41.93 22.60 -93.95
N ALA A 11 -42.82 23.51 -93.55
CA ALA A 11 -42.85 24.04 -92.19
C ALA A 11 -43.17 22.94 -91.15
N LEU A 12 -44.13 22.06 -91.45
CA LEU A 12 -44.51 20.96 -90.56
C LEU A 12 -43.38 19.92 -90.43
N LEU A 13 -42.65 19.69 -91.53
CA LEU A 13 -41.48 18.81 -91.55
C LEU A 13 -40.33 19.40 -90.73
N LEU A 14 -40.06 20.71 -90.85
CA LEU A 14 -39.09 21.42 -90.02
C LEU A 14 -39.45 21.37 -88.53
N LEU A 15 -40.74 21.53 -88.20
CA LEU A 15 -41.22 21.51 -86.82
C LEU A 15 -41.11 20.10 -86.21
N ALA A 16 -41.40 19.06 -86.99
CA ALA A 16 -41.18 17.67 -86.60
C ALA A 16 -39.68 17.36 -86.40
N LEU A 17 -38.81 17.89 -87.26
CA LEU A 17 -37.36 17.71 -87.15
C LEU A 17 -36.79 18.43 -85.90
N ALA A 18 -37.25 19.65 -85.64
CA ALA A 18 -36.89 20.41 -84.44
C ALA A 18 -37.37 19.70 -83.16
N PHE A 19 -38.58 19.13 -83.17
CA PHE A 19 -39.10 18.34 -82.04
C PHE A 19 -38.29 17.06 -81.82
N GLN A 20 -37.93 16.34 -82.88
CA GLN A 20 -37.06 15.15 -82.78
C GLN A 20 -35.67 15.50 -82.23
N LEU A 21 -35.06 16.59 -82.72
CA LEU A 21 -33.76 17.05 -82.22
C LEU A 21 -33.82 17.50 -80.76
N GLY A 22 -34.88 18.20 -80.35
CA GLY A 22 -35.12 18.59 -78.96
C GLY A 22 -35.26 17.38 -78.05
N ARG A 23 -35.99 16.35 -78.50
CA ARG A 23 -36.17 15.10 -77.75
C ARG A 23 -34.87 14.30 -77.64
N TRP A 24 -34.05 14.28 -78.69
CA TRP A 24 -32.76 13.59 -78.68
C TRP A 24 -31.75 14.27 -77.73
N ARG A 25 -31.75 15.62 -77.71
CA ARG A 25 -30.89 16.41 -76.82
C ARG A 25 -31.34 16.34 -75.35
N ALA A 26 -32.64 16.53 -75.09
CA ALA A 26 -33.20 16.39 -73.74
C ALA A 26 -33.06 14.97 -73.18
N GLY A 27 -33.11 13.95 -74.04
CA GLY A 27 -32.87 12.57 -73.64
C GLY A 27 -31.42 12.25 -73.25
N HIS A 28 -30.44 13.09 -73.62
CA HIS A 28 -29.01 12.86 -73.35
C HIS A 28 -28.57 13.41 -71.98
N ASP A 29 -29.18 14.50 -71.51
CA ASP A 29 -28.84 15.12 -70.22
C ASP A 29 -29.49 14.42 -69.01
N ILE A 30 -30.67 13.81 -69.21
CA ILE A 30 -31.39 13.03 -68.17
C ILE A 30 -30.58 11.83 -67.64
N PRO A 31 -29.94 10.97 -68.46
CA PRO A 31 -29.16 9.86 -67.94
C PRO A 31 -27.91 10.33 -67.18
N ALA A 32 -27.26 11.41 -67.61
CA ALA A 32 -26.11 11.98 -66.90
C ALA A 32 -26.51 12.57 -65.53
N ALA A 33 -27.62 13.32 -65.48
CA ALA A 33 -28.15 13.85 -64.21
C ALA A 33 -28.57 12.74 -63.25
N ARG A 34 -29.20 11.66 -63.76
CA ARG A 34 -29.56 10.48 -62.94
C ARG A 34 -28.33 9.74 -62.43
N ALA A 35 -27.30 9.56 -63.26
CA ALA A 35 -26.05 8.92 -62.85
C ALA A 35 -25.37 9.72 -61.73
N LEU A 36 -25.29 11.05 -61.86
CA LEU A 36 -24.76 11.92 -60.81
C LEU A 36 -25.60 11.84 -59.53
N GLN A 37 -26.92 11.82 -59.64
CA GLN A 37 -27.80 11.69 -58.47
C GLN A 37 -27.59 10.36 -57.76
N GLN A 38 -27.49 9.24 -58.50
CA GLN A 38 -27.19 7.92 -57.93
C GLN A 38 -25.81 7.89 -57.25
N GLU A 39 -24.80 8.54 -57.84
CA GLU A 39 -23.48 8.65 -57.23
C GLU A 39 -23.53 9.45 -55.92
N LEU A 40 -24.23 10.60 -55.92
CA LEU A 40 -24.39 11.43 -54.72
C LEU A 40 -25.17 10.69 -53.63
N GLU A 41 -26.25 10.00 -53.97
CA GLU A 41 -27.02 9.16 -53.04
C GLU A 41 -26.14 8.03 -52.47
N GLY A 42 -25.33 7.39 -53.31
CA GLY A 42 -24.34 6.40 -52.90
C GLY A 42 -23.33 6.98 -51.91
N ARG A 43 -22.74 8.15 -52.21
CA ARG A 43 -21.81 8.83 -51.30
C ARG A 43 -22.45 9.23 -49.97
N VAL A 44 -23.69 9.74 -50.00
CA VAL A 44 -24.44 10.09 -48.78
C VAL A 44 -24.68 8.85 -47.93
N SER A 45 -25.08 7.73 -48.53
CA SER A 45 -25.25 6.47 -47.80
C SER A 45 -23.94 5.96 -47.19
N ALA A 46 -22.83 6.02 -47.93
CA ALA A 46 -21.52 5.61 -47.45
C ALA A 46 -21.03 6.48 -46.28
N LEU A 47 -21.17 7.80 -46.40
CA LEU A 47 -20.81 8.74 -45.33
C LEU A 47 -21.73 8.59 -44.11
N ALA A 48 -23.02 8.31 -44.31
CA ALA A 48 -23.94 8.06 -43.20
C ALA A 48 -23.55 6.79 -42.43
N GLU A 49 -23.17 5.72 -43.14
CA GLU A 49 -22.68 4.48 -42.55
C GLU A 49 -21.36 4.68 -41.80
N GLU A 50 -20.40 5.39 -42.41
CA GLU A 50 -19.13 5.74 -41.75
C GLU A 50 -19.36 6.59 -40.49
N ASN A 51 -20.25 7.59 -40.55
CA ASN A 51 -20.58 8.42 -39.39
C ASN A 51 -21.24 7.59 -38.28
N HIS A 52 -22.08 6.63 -38.66
CA HIS A 52 -22.69 5.71 -37.70
C HIS A 52 -21.63 4.85 -37.00
N GLN A 53 -20.69 4.28 -37.75
CA GLN A 53 -19.59 3.48 -37.22
C GLN A 53 -18.67 4.30 -36.31
N LEU A 54 -18.31 5.52 -36.72
CA LEU A 54 -17.49 6.43 -35.91
C LEU A 54 -18.17 6.82 -34.60
N ARG A 55 -19.49 7.08 -34.62
CA ARG A 55 -20.26 7.36 -33.40
C ARG A 55 -20.27 6.16 -32.45
N GLN A 56 -20.48 4.96 -32.98
CA GLN A 56 -20.44 3.74 -32.17
C GLN A 56 -19.05 3.53 -31.54
N ALA A 57 -17.97 3.76 -32.31
CA ALA A 57 -16.60 3.67 -31.81
C ALA A 57 -16.32 4.71 -30.72
N ALA A 58 -16.79 5.95 -30.88
CA ALA A 58 -16.62 7.00 -29.87
C ALA A 58 -17.32 6.66 -28.55
N VAL A 59 -18.58 6.20 -28.60
CA VAL A 59 -19.33 5.77 -27.41
C VAL A 59 -18.62 4.62 -26.70
N ARG A 60 -18.10 3.65 -27.46
CA ARG A 60 -17.33 2.54 -26.92
C ARG A 60 -16.05 3.01 -26.21
N LEU A 61 -15.25 3.86 -26.87
CA LEU A 61 -14.01 4.40 -26.29
C LEU A 61 -14.27 5.22 -25.02
N GLU A 62 -15.33 6.01 -24.99
CA GLU A 62 -15.71 6.79 -23.81
C GLU A 62 -16.11 5.89 -22.64
N THR A 63 -16.85 4.81 -22.94
CA THR A 63 -17.23 3.81 -21.94
C THR A 63 -16.01 3.05 -21.41
N ASP A 64 -15.13 2.60 -22.31
CA ASP A 64 -13.89 1.88 -21.95
C ASP A 64 -13.00 2.77 -21.07
N ALA A 65 -12.84 4.06 -21.41
CA ALA A 65 -12.06 5.01 -20.61
C ALA A 65 -12.65 5.25 -19.21
N LEU A 66 -13.98 5.26 -19.08
CA LEU A 66 -14.66 5.40 -17.79
C LEU A 66 -14.41 4.16 -16.92
N VAL A 67 -14.56 2.97 -17.50
CA VAL A 67 -14.31 1.69 -16.81
C VAL A 67 -12.85 1.58 -16.38
N ASP A 68 -11.90 1.91 -17.26
CA ASP A 68 -10.47 1.89 -16.93
C ASP A 68 -10.12 2.84 -15.79
N ARG A 69 -10.73 4.03 -15.77
CA ARG A 69 -10.52 5.00 -14.69
C ARG A 69 -11.06 4.49 -13.36
N GLU A 70 -12.25 3.89 -13.35
CA GLU A 70 -12.84 3.32 -12.14
C GLU A 70 -12.05 2.11 -11.64
N ALA A 71 -11.60 1.24 -12.55
CA ALA A 71 -10.71 0.12 -12.22
C ALA A 71 -9.38 0.60 -11.61
N CYS A 72 -8.77 1.66 -12.16
CA CYS A 72 -7.55 2.25 -11.61
C CYS A 72 -7.77 2.77 -10.18
N LEU A 73 -8.84 3.53 -9.94
CA LEU A 73 -9.19 4.02 -8.60
C LEU A 73 -9.46 2.87 -7.62
N GLN A 74 -10.10 1.80 -8.08
CA GLN A 74 -10.35 0.62 -7.26
C GLN A 74 -9.05 -0.09 -6.88
N VAL A 75 -8.11 -0.24 -7.83
CA VAL A 75 -6.78 -0.82 -7.58
C VAL A 75 -5.98 0.05 -6.60
N GLU A 76 -5.98 1.38 -6.78
CA GLU A 76 -5.32 2.31 -5.85
C GLU A 76 -5.91 2.22 -4.43
N SER A 77 -7.25 2.17 -4.31
CA SER A 77 -7.93 1.99 -3.03
C SER A 77 -7.61 0.64 -2.37
N GLN A 78 -7.58 -0.44 -3.16
CA GLN A 78 -7.17 -1.76 -2.67
C GLN A 78 -5.71 -1.77 -2.23
N LEU A 79 -4.80 -1.12 -2.97
CA LEU A 79 -3.40 -1.01 -2.61
C LEU A 79 -3.21 -0.21 -1.33
N SER A 80 -3.94 0.90 -1.15
CA SER A 80 -3.96 1.66 0.11
C SER A 80 -4.45 0.80 1.26
N GLY A 81 -5.60 0.14 1.12
CA GLY A 81 -6.15 -0.72 2.17
C GLY A 81 -5.27 -1.95 2.48
N LEU A 82 -4.58 -2.50 1.47
CA LEU A 82 -3.60 -3.55 1.67
C LEU A 82 -2.37 -3.03 2.40
N GLN A 83 -1.86 -1.84 2.08
CA GLN A 83 -0.75 -1.20 2.79
C GLN A 83 -1.10 -0.92 4.26
N ASP A 84 -2.29 -0.41 4.53
CA ASP A 84 -2.77 -0.15 5.89
C ASP A 84 -2.87 -1.46 6.69
N ARG A 85 -3.42 -2.54 6.09
CA ARG A 85 -3.43 -3.87 6.71
C ARG A 85 -2.03 -4.44 6.88
N LEU A 86 -1.10 -4.17 5.97
CA LEU A 86 0.28 -4.62 6.07
C LEU A 86 0.99 -3.92 7.23
N LEU A 87 0.74 -2.62 7.42
CA LEU A 87 1.22 -1.85 8.57
C LEU A 87 0.60 -2.39 9.88
N GLU A 88 -0.72 -2.58 9.91
CA GLU A 88 -1.43 -3.14 11.07
C GLU A 88 -0.93 -4.55 11.42
N GLN A 89 -0.77 -5.44 10.44
CA GLN A 89 -0.24 -6.79 10.64
C GLN A 89 1.25 -6.78 11.00
N GLN A 90 2.06 -5.85 10.48
CA GLN A 90 3.46 -5.72 10.89
C GLN A 90 3.58 -5.20 12.33
N GLU A 91 2.71 -4.28 12.73
CA GLU A 91 2.60 -3.79 14.10
C GLU A 91 2.11 -4.90 15.04
N GLU A 92 1.12 -5.68 14.62
CA GLU A 92 0.61 -6.84 15.38
C GLU A 92 1.67 -7.95 15.46
N LEU A 93 2.42 -8.23 14.39
CA LEU A 93 3.54 -9.17 14.43
C LEU A 93 4.76 -8.64 15.20
N ALA A 94 5.01 -7.33 15.22
CA ALA A 94 6.01 -6.73 16.11
C ALA A 94 5.58 -6.86 17.57
N PHE A 95 4.29 -6.65 17.84
CA PHE A 95 3.66 -6.86 19.13
C PHE A 95 3.69 -8.33 19.56
N TYR A 96 3.37 -9.29 18.66
CA TYR A 96 3.46 -10.73 18.91
C TYR A 96 4.89 -11.24 18.98
N ARG A 97 5.86 -10.72 18.22
CA ARG A 97 7.29 -11.00 18.49
C ARG A 97 7.72 -10.43 19.84
N GLY A 98 7.06 -9.38 20.31
CA GLY A 98 7.21 -8.83 21.66
C GLY A 98 6.50 -9.65 22.76
N ILE A 99 5.43 -10.40 22.45
CA ILE A 99 4.67 -11.22 23.42
C ILE A 99 5.11 -12.69 23.41
N VAL A 100 5.34 -13.25 22.23
CA VAL A 100 5.65 -14.65 21.96
C VAL A 100 7.03 -14.71 21.33
N GLY A 101 8.04 -14.77 22.20
CA GLY A 101 9.27 -15.45 21.86
C GLY A 101 10.03 -14.88 20.67
N GLY A 102 10.77 -13.82 20.93
CA GLY A 102 12.21 -13.93 20.69
C GLY A 102 12.80 -15.08 21.52
N ALA A 103 12.41 -16.33 21.24
CA ALA A 103 13.21 -17.50 21.56
C ALA A 103 14.46 -17.40 20.66
N GLY A 104 15.27 -16.37 20.93
CA GLY A 104 16.56 -16.22 20.34
C GLY A 104 17.28 -17.51 20.66
N ARG A 105 17.73 -18.17 19.61
CA ARG A 105 18.81 -19.16 19.64
C ARG A 105 20.13 -18.53 20.14
N GLY A 106 20.07 -17.40 20.85
CA GLY A 106 21.18 -16.80 21.56
C GLY A 106 21.43 -17.58 22.84
N LYS A 107 22.70 -17.79 23.14
CA LYS A 107 23.16 -18.53 24.33
C LYS A 107 23.02 -17.72 25.63
N LEU A 108 22.35 -16.57 25.58
CA LEU A 108 22.19 -15.62 26.69
C LEU A 108 20.71 -15.51 27.07
N ARG A 109 20.45 -15.43 28.37
CA ARG A 109 19.12 -15.23 28.96
C ARG A 109 19.10 -14.13 30.00
N VAL A 110 17.90 -13.61 30.26
CA VAL A 110 17.59 -12.76 31.41
C VAL A 110 16.81 -13.60 32.42
N ARG A 111 17.26 -13.61 33.67
CA ARG A 111 16.64 -14.33 34.78
C ARG A 111 16.27 -13.36 35.89
N GLU A 112 15.36 -13.79 36.76
CA GLU A 112 15.05 -13.09 38.02
C GLU A 112 14.67 -11.62 37.82
N PHE A 113 13.95 -11.32 36.73
CA PHE A 113 13.43 -9.99 36.49
C PHE A 113 12.45 -9.62 37.61
N SER A 114 12.73 -8.51 38.30
CA SER A 114 11.89 -7.95 39.34
C SER A 114 11.80 -6.43 39.20
N ARG A 115 10.65 -5.89 39.60
CA ARG A 115 10.36 -4.47 39.58
C ARG A 115 9.75 -4.05 40.92
N GLU A 116 10.38 -3.06 41.53
CA GLU A 116 9.98 -2.44 42.80
C GLU A 116 9.60 -0.99 42.53
N ALA A 117 8.40 -0.57 42.96
CA ALA A 117 8.04 0.84 42.95
C ALA A 117 8.70 1.55 44.15
N LEU A 118 9.32 2.70 43.91
CA LEU A 118 9.95 3.54 44.93
C LEU A 118 9.02 4.67 45.35
N ALA A 119 9.21 5.19 46.56
CA ALA A 119 8.34 6.21 47.16
C ALA A 119 8.38 7.57 46.43
N ASP A 120 9.42 7.83 45.64
CA ASP A 120 9.62 9.06 44.88
C ASP A 120 9.01 9.03 43.46
N GLY A 121 8.23 7.97 43.16
CA GLY A 121 7.61 7.72 41.85
C GLY A 121 8.51 7.01 40.85
N SER A 122 9.78 6.75 41.18
CA SER A 122 10.65 5.95 40.33
C SER A 122 10.39 4.44 40.51
N SER A 123 10.88 3.62 39.59
CA SER A 123 10.83 2.16 39.68
C SER A 123 12.24 1.61 39.63
N ARG A 124 12.62 0.79 40.60
CA ARG A 124 13.87 0.03 40.56
C ARG A 124 13.60 -1.30 39.88
N ILE A 125 14.40 -1.61 38.87
CA ILE A 125 14.38 -2.89 38.19
C ILE A 125 15.67 -3.65 38.52
N ARG A 126 15.54 -4.96 38.72
CA ARG A 126 16.68 -5.88 38.88
C ARG A 126 16.49 -7.08 37.98
N PHE A 127 17.56 -7.52 37.35
CA PHE A 127 17.58 -8.74 36.55
C PHE A 127 18.99 -9.31 36.46
N THR A 128 19.09 -10.61 36.21
CA THR A 128 20.35 -11.33 36.11
C THR A 128 20.55 -11.79 34.67
N LEU A 129 21.60 -11.29 34.02
CA LEU A 129 22.05 -11.85 32.75
C LEU A 129 22.71 -13.20 33.02
N ALA A 130 22.38 -14.24 32.25
CA ALA A 130 22.93 -15.58 32.43
C ALA A 130 23.23 -16.25 31.09
N SER A 131 24.24 -17.12 31.03
CA SER A 131 24.45 -18.00 29.87
C SER A 131 23.67 -19.32 30.02
N ILE A 132 23.12 -19.82 28.91
CA ILE A 132 22.41 -21.11 28.86
C ILE A 132 23.41 -22.27 28.81
N GLU A 133 24.55 -22.06 28.16
CA GLU A 133 25.61 -23.05 27.98
C GLU A 133 26.89 -22.62 28.72
N GLN A 134 27.77 -23.58 29.00
CA GLN A 134 29.12 -23.29 29.47
C GLN A 134 29.93 -22.63 28.35
N LEU A 135 30.17 -21.34 28.49
CA LEU A 135 30.98 -20.58 27.55
C LEU A 135 32.46 -20.72 27.92
N GLN A 136 33.29 -21.01 26.92
CA GLN A 136 34.74 -21.16 27.11
C GLN A 136 35.41 -19.82 27.45
N ALA A 137 34.84 -18.70 27.00
CA ALA A 137 35.33 -17.34 27.20
C ALA A 137 34.20 -16.41 27.69
N PRO A 138 34.53 -15.28 28.34
CA PRO A 138 33.54 -14.26 28.70
C PRO A 138 32.87 -13.66 27.45
N VAL A 139 31.61 -13.27 27.59
CA VAL A 139 30.83 -12.62 26.55
C VAL A 139 30.74 -11.15 26.84
N ARG A 140 31.10 -10.37 25.82
CA ARG A 140 31.02 -8.92 25.85
C ARG A 140 29.99 -8.45 24.85
N GLY A 141 29.34 -7.35 25.15
CA GLY A 141 28.35 -6.79 24.26
C GLY A 141 27.66 -5.56 24.82
N ARG A 142 26.67 -5.09 24.07
CA ARG A 142 25.84 -3.96 24.45
C ARG A 142 24.50 -4.42 25.01
N LEU A 143 24.11 -3.83 26.13
CA LEU A 143 22.79 -3.95 26.74
C LEU A 143 21.93 -2.78 26.27
N GLN A 144 20.74 -3.08 25.78
CA GLN A 144 19.70 -2.09 25.51
C GLN A 144 18.44 -2.43 26.28
N LEU A 145 17.85 -1.41 26.89
CA LEU A 145 16.57 -1.52 27.58
C LEU A 145 15.58 -0.55 26.95
N ARG A 146 14.36 -1.02 26.73
CA ARG A 146 13.24 -0.24 26.22
C ARG A 146 11.99 -0.57 27.04
N ILE A 147 11.15 0.43 27.25
CA ILE A 147 9.82 0.26 27.84
C ILE A 147 8.80 0.53 26.75
N GLU A 148 7.89 -0.41 26.57
CA GLU A 148 6.78 -0.28 25.61
C GLU A 148 5.48 -0.11 26.39
N GLY A 149 4.61 0.75 25.87
CA GLY A 149 3.36 1.11 26.53
C GLY A 149 2.50 2.01 25.65
N ARG A 150 1.66 2.82 26.29
CA ARG A 150 0.78 3.76 25.62
C ARG A 150 0.97 5.18 26.13
N ARG A 151 0.94 6.16 25.22
CA ARG A 151 0.90 7.59 25.50
C ARG A 151 -0.30 8.18 24.78
N ALA A 152 -1.20 8.84 25.52
CA ALA A 152 -2.46 9.37 24.97
C ALA A 152 -3.27 8.35 24.14
N GLY A 153 -3.29 7.08 24.57
CA GLY A 153 -4.03 5.99 23.89
C GLY A 153 -3.34 5.39 22.66
N ARG A 154 -2.20 5.94 22.21
CA ARG A 154 -1.40 5.39 21.10
C ARG A 154 -0.21 4.61 21.63
N PHE A 155 0.22 3.58 20.89
CA PHE A 155 1.43 2.85 21.23
C PHE A 155 2.65 3.80 21.20
N ALA A 156 3.47 3.71 22.25
CA ALA A 156 4.69 4.49 22.40
C ALA A 156 5.76 3.62 23.06
N SER A 157 7.03 3.94 22.79
CA SER A 157 8.16 3.27 23.45
C SER A 157 9.21 4.28 23.88
N LEU A 158 9.86 3.98 25.01
CA LEU A 158 10.90 4.79 25.61
C LEU A 158 12.17 3.94 25.76
N ASP A 159 13.23 4.31 25.04
CA ASP A 159 14.55 3.70 25.19
C ASP A 159 15.24 4.24 26.47
N ALA A 160 16.06 3.42 27.13
CA ALA A 160 16.79 3.83 28.33
C ALA A 160 17.83 4.93 28.08
N ASP A 161 18.32 5.07 26.85
CA ASP A 161 19.19 6.18 26.46
C ASP A 161 18.41 7.49 26.23
N SER A 162 17.07 7.44 26.22
CA SER A 162 16.25 8.65 26.08
C SER A 162 16.26 9.46 27.39
N PRO A 163 16.34 10.80 27.31
CA PRO A 163 16.29 11.66 28.49
C PRO A 163 14.94 11.58 29.22
N GLU A 164 13.88 11.14 28.54
CA GLU A 164 12.53 11.00 29.09
C GLU A 164 12.42 9.90 30.16
N LEU A 165 13.16 8.79 30.01
CA LEU A 165 13.06 7.65 30.92
C LEU A 165 13.90 7.81 32.21
N GLY A 166 14.77 8.83 32.26
CA GLY A 166 15.58 9.16 33.43
C GLY A 166 16.37 7.98 34.00
N ALA A 167 16.79 7.03 33.14
CA ALA A 167 17.40 5.78 33.57
C ALA A 167 18.76 6.03 34.24
N LYS A 168 18.89 5.60 35.50
CA LYS A 168 20.14 5.70 36.27
C LYS A 168 20.70 4.31 36.55
N ALA A 169 22.03 4.24 36.57
CA ALA A 169 22.80 3.04 36.86
C ALA A 169 22.60 1.85 35.89
N LEU A 170 21.91 2.03 34.76
CA LEU A 170 21.85 1.00 33.72
C LEU A 170 23.21 0.94 32.98
N PRO A 171 23.92 -0.21 33.01
CA PRO A 171 25.15 -0.36 32.25
C PRO A 171 24.83 -0.40 30.74
N ARG A 172 25.64 0.29 29.93
CA ARG A 172 25.53 0.22 28.46
C ARG A 172 26.13 -1.06 27.88
N ASP A 173 27.14 -1.57 28.54
CA ASP A 173 27.89 -2.74 28.12
C ASP A 173 27.83 -3.82 29.21
N PHE A 174 27.86 -5.09 28.80
CA PHE A 174 27.98 -6.23 29.68
C PHE A 174 29.28 -6.99 29.38
N ASP A 175 29.87 -7.57 30.42
CA ASP A 175 31.05 -8.45 30.33
C ASP A 175 30.92 -9.52 31.41
N PHE A 176 30.52 -10.73 31.03
CA PHE A 176 30.36 -11.83 31.98
C PHE A 176 30.64 -13.18 31.36
N ARG A 177 31.07 -14.13 32.20
CA ARG A 177 31.25 -15.53 31.80
C ARG A 177 30.05 -16.40 32.11
N TYR A 178 29.44 -16.22 33.29
CA TYR A 178 28.34 -17.05 33.77
C TYR A 178 27.08 -16.23 34.01
N PHE A 179 27.20 -15.22 34.88
CA PHE A 179 26.09 -14.33 35.19
C PHE A 179 26.58 -12.92 35.54
N GLN A 180 25.71 -11.95 35.36
CA GLN A 180 25.89 -10.57 35.81
C GLN A 180 24.54 -10.01 36.27
N ALA A 181 24.48 -9.61 37.54
CA ALA A 181 23.32 -8.89 38.06
C ALA A 181 23.34 -7.43 37.57
N VAL A 182 22.19 -6.95 37.12
CA VAL A 182 21.99 -5.58 36.66
C VAL A 182 20.85 -4.97 37.46
N SER A 183 21.06 -3.76 37.96
CA SER A 183 20.06 -2.97 38.66
C SER A 183 20.03 -1.57 38.08
N ALA A 184 18.84 -1.06 37.80
CA ALA A 184 18.65 0.30 37.30
C ALA A 184 17.43 0.95 37.94
N GLU A 185 17.48 2.27 38.07
CA GLU A 185 16.33 3.08 38.49
C GLU A 185 15.77 3.80 37.27
N LEU A 186 14.46 3.74 37.11
CA LEU A 186 13.74 4.29 35.97
C LEU A 186 12.71 5.29 36.47
N ARG A 187 12.61 6.45 35.82
CA ARG A 187 11.57 7.44 36.10
C ARG A 187 10.75 7.65 34.84
N LEU A 188 9.52 7.15 34.87
CA LEU A 188 8.61 7.27 33.73
C LEU A 188 7.95 8.66 33.72
N PRO A 189 7.71 9.23 32.53
CA PRO A 189 6.83 10.38 32.37
C PRO A 189 5.40 10.07 32.83
N ASP A 190 4.71 11.05 33.42
CA ASP A 190 3.34 10.90 33.94
C ASP A 190 2.31 10.61 32.83
N ASP A 191 2.64 10.94 31.57
CA ASP A 191 1.78 10.75 30.40
C ASP A 191 1.94 9.38 29.70
N PHE A 192 2.79 8.51 30.27
CA PHE A 192 3.13 7.21 29.70
C PHE A 192 2.63 6.08 30.59
N ALA A 193 1.75 5.23 30.04
CA ALA A 193 1.27 4.01 30.68
C ALA A 193 2.12 2.82 30.22
N PRO A 194 3.08 2.33 31.03
CA PRO A 194 3.94 1.22 30.66
C PRO A 194 3.19 -0.12 30.64
N GLU A 195 3.47 -0.95 29.63
CA GLU A 195 2.87 -2.30 29.49
C GLU A 195 3.93 -3.40 29.62
N ARG A 196 5.17 -3.18 29.16
CA ARG A 196 6.26 -4.16 29.24
C ARG A 196 7.65 -3.51 29.19
N ILE A 197 8.65 -4.25 29.68
CA ILE A 197 10.07 -3.96 29.48
C ILE A 197 10.65 -4.95 28.47
N VAL A 198 11.46 -4.45 27.54
CA VAL A 198 12.21 -5.22 26.55
C VAL A 198 13.70 -5.03 26.81
N ILE A 199 14.41 -6.13 27.02
CA ILE A 199 15.86 -6.17 27.23
C ILE A 199 16.51 -6.86 26.03
N ARG A 200 17.44 -6.17 25.39
CA ARG A 200 18.20 -6.66 24.23
C ARG A 200 19.68 -6.77 24.56
N LEU A 201 20.24 -7.95 24.32
CA LEU A 201 21.66 -8.27 24.48
C LEU A 201 22.28 -8.41 23.08
N MET A 202 23.24 -7.55 22.75
CA MET A 202 23.98 -7.58 21.50
C MET A 202 25.44 -7.93 21.78
N PRO A 203 25.78 -9.24 21.82
CA PRO A 203 27.15 -9.68 22.00
C PRO A 203 28.01 -9.29 20.78
N VAL A 204 29.26 -8.93 21.05
CA VAL A 204 30.31 -8.76 20.03
C VAL A 204 31.23 -10.00 19.95
N THR A 205 31.09 -10.93 20.89
CA THR A 205 31.82 -12.19 20.91
C THR A 205 31.36 -13.13 19.79
N ALA A 206 32.30 -13.62 18.97
CA ALA A 206 32.01 -14.53 17.87
C ALA A 206 31.30 -15.81 18.35
N GLY A 207 30.29 -16.26 17.60
CA GLY A 207 29.53 -17.48 17.90
C GLY A 207 28.44 -17.33 18.97
N VAL A 208 28.26 -16.13 19.55
CA VAL A 208 27.15 -15.83 20.46
C VAL A 208 26.14 -14.95 19.71
N GLY A 209 24.91 -15.45 19.53
CA GLY A 209 23.82 -14.69 18.90
C GLY A 209 23.18 -13.67 19.84
N ALA A 210 22.61 -12.61 19.28
CA ALA A 210 21.81 -11.65 20.04
C ALA A 210 20.60 -12.32 20.72
N SER A 211 20.22 -11.78 21.88
CA SER A 211 19.07 -12.23 22.64
C SER A 211 18.15 -11.04 22.93
N VAL A 212 16.85 -11.27 22.87
CA VAL A 212 15.83 -10.26 23.17
C VAL A 212 14.80 -10.92 24.07
N GLU A 213 14.59 -10.35 25.24
CA GLU A 213 13.61 -10.83 26.22
C GLU A 213 12.66 -9.73 26.62
N SER A 214 11.39 -10.09 26.80
CA SER A 214 10.34 -9.19 27.20
C SER A 214 9.71 -9.66 28.51
N PHE A 215 9.43 -8.70 29.39
CA PHE A 215 8.82 -8.92 30.70
C PHE A 215 7.61 -7.99 30.85
N PRO A 216 6.45 -8.50 31.30
CA PRO A 216 5.29 -7.65 31.51
C PRO A 216 5.58 -6.59 32.59
N TRP A 217 5.00 -5.40 32.43
CA TRP A 217 5.06 -4.33 33.43
C TRP A 217 4.06 -4.62 34.56
N GLN A 218 4.28 -5.72 35.27
CA GLN A 218 3.52 -6.09 36.46
C GLN A 218 4.41 -5.95 37.70
N PRO A 219 3.83 -5.65 38.88
CA PRO A 219 4.55 -5.81 40.13
C PRO A 219 5.03 -7.25 40.26
N ALA A 220 6.26 -7.45 40.74
CA ALA A 220 6.80 -8.80 40.94
C ALA A 220 5.83 -9.64 41.79
N PRO A 221 5.52 -10.89 41.42
CA PRO A 221 4.88 -11.82 42.34
C PRO A 221 5.72 -11.91 43.62
N PRO A 222 5.10 -11.96 44.81
CA PRO A 222 5.85 -12.10 46.06
C PRO A 222 6.72 -13.36 45.99
N GLU A 223 7.99 -13.17 46.30
CA GLU A 223 9.03 -14.19 46.37
C GLU A 223 8.57 -15.34 47.28
N GLN A 224 8.16 -16.47 46.70
CA GLN A 224 7.93 -17.68 47.48
C GLN A 224 9.30 -18.29 47.78
N SER A 225 9.87 -17.96 48.94
CA SER A 225 11.01 -18.69 49.48
C SER A 225 10.64 -20.17 49.60
N PRO A 226 11.48 -21.11 49.12
CA PRO A 226 11.27 -22.52 49.41
C PRO A 226 11.38 -22.74 50.93
N PRO A 227 10.49 -23.55 51.56
CA PRO A 227 10.63 -23.87 52.96
C PRO A 227 11.95 -24.60 53.18
N ALA A 228 12.75 -24.11 54.13
CA ALA A 228 13.88 -24.85 54.67
C ALA A 228 13.34 -26.14 55.30
N GLY A 229 13.71 -27.28 54.70
CA GLY A 229 13.44 -28.62 55.19
C GLY A 229 14.67 -29.48 54.96
#